data_AF-A0A7C0USJ7-F1
#
_entry.id   AF-A0A7C0USJ7-F1
#
_cell.length_a   1.000
_cell.length_b   1.000
_cell.length_c   1.000
_cell.angle_alpha   90.00
_cell.angle_beta   90.00
_cell.angle_gamma   90.00
#
_symmetry.space_group_name_H-M   'P 1'
#
loop_
_entity.id
_entity.type
_entity.pdbx_description
1 polymer ?
#
loop_
_entity_poly.entity_id
_entity_poly.type
_entity_poly.pdbx_seq_one_letter_code
_entity_poly.pdbx_strand_id
1 'polypeptide(L)'
;MVSERKIKASEELKELLEKYRVIGIVDIFKLPTREFQLIKKKLSDLYFKVVKKSTLIHALKKVGREEMKEIEKYLPQQICLVFGDGDAFKIYSQIRRIKVFRYAKPGDVAEDDIIVFAGPTKLKPGPVISEFAKAKIPAGVEKGVIAVKKDTLVTKKGEKVSEAIAAILRKLDVKPISVSLNVVAIYEDGRIYPKETLELVEIYPEKLKEAYQNALTLSINICFPTKENIKYLLIKAYQHAKALESKIGG
;
A
#
# COMPACT_ATOMS: atom_id res chain seq x y z
N MET A 1 6.20 33.73 -25.54
CA MET A 1 5.41 34.33 -24.44
C MET A 1 4.93 33.23 -23.49
N VAL A 2 5.20 33.36 -22.19
CA VAL A 2 4.65 32.45 -21.18
C VAL A 2 3.20 32.87 -20.93
N SER A 3 2.24 31.97 -21.16
CA SER A 3 0.80 32.25 -20.99
C SER A 3 0.50 32.72 -19.55
N GLU A 4 -0.34 33.75 -19.39
CA GLU A 4 -0.81 34.29 -18.10
C GLU A 4 -1.31 33.21 -17.13
N ARG A 5 -1.93 32.15 -17.66
CA ARG A 5 -2.38 31.00 -16.87
C ARG A 5 -1.23 30.27 -16.17
N LYS A 6 -0.05 30.19 -16.80
CA LYS A 6 1.14 29.58 -16.19
C LYS A 6 1.75 30.46 -15.10
N ILE A 7 1.63 31.78 -15.23
CA ILE A 7 2.15 32.74 -14.26
C ILE A 7 1.28 32.68 -13.00
N LYS A 8 -0.05 32.80 -13.14
CA LYS A 8 -1.00 32.63 -12.02
C LYS A 8 -0.87 31.27 -11.33
N ALA A 9 -0.79 30.18 -12.10
CA ALA A 9 -0.62 28.85 -11.53
C ALA A 9 0.71 28.69 -10.77
N SER A 10 1.76 29.41 -11.17
CA SER A 10 3.04 29.42 -10.45
C SER A 10 2.99 30.23 -9.17
N GLU A 11 2.18 31.29 -9.11
CA GLU A 11 1.97 32.11 -7.91
C GLU A 11 1.14 31.38 -6.87
N GLU A 12 0.01 30.79 -7.28
CA GLU A 12 -0.79 29.91 -6.40
C GLU A 12 0.06 28.77 -5.81
N LEU A 13 0.92 28.17 -6.63
CA LEU A 13 1.78 27.08 -6.18
C LEU A 13 2.84 27.57 -5.20
N LYS A 14 3.37 28.78 -5.39
CA LYS A 14 4.29 29.42 -4.45
C LYS A 14 3.61 29.61 -3.08
N GLU A 15 2.41 30.17 -3.05
CA GLU A 15 1.65 30.36 -1.80
C GLU A 15 1.42 29.03 -1.06
N LEU A 16 1.10 27.96 -1.79
CA LEU A 16 0.92 26.63 -1.20
C LEU A 16 2.24 26.06 -0.65
N LEU A 17 3.37 26.23 -1.37
CA LEU A 17 4.68 25.79 -0.92
C LEU A 17 5.17 26.56 0.32
N GLU A 18 4.77 27.82 0.48
CA GLU A 18 5.11 28.64 1.64
C GLU A 18 4.19 28.37 2.84
N LYS A 19 2.91 28.10 2.59
CA LYS A 19 1.90 27.85 3.64
C LYS A 19 2.11 26.54 4.37
N TYR A 20 2.43 25.46 3.65
CA TYR A 20 2.49 24.12 4.25
C TYR A 20 3.93 23.71 4.57
N ARG A 21 4.10 23.14 5.77
CA ARG A 21 5.39 22.61 6.22
C ARG A 21 5.73 21.28 5.57
N VAL A 22 4.71 20.44 5.35
CA VAL A 22 4.86 19.11 4.76
C VAL A 22 4.27 19.06 3.36
N ILE A 23 5.10 18.64 2.41
CA ILE A 23 4.76 18.54 0.99
C ILE A 23 5.16 17.15 0.48
N GLY A 24 4.17 16.31 0.25
CA GLY A 24 4.33 15.02 -0.40
C GLY A 24 4.37 15.13 -1.92
N ILE A 25 5.35 14.48 -2.53
CA ILE A 25 5.48 14.34 -3.97
C ILE A 25 5.01 12.94 -4.34
N VAL A 26 3.92 12.88 -5.12
CA VAL A 26 3.26 11.64 -5.49
C VAL A 26 3.27 11.48 -7.00
N ASP A 27 3.59 10.27 -7.45
CA ASP A 27 3.43 9.86 -8.84
C ASP A 27 2.00 9.34 -9.07
N ILE A 28 1.32 9.97 -10.03
CA ILE A 28 -0.02 9.57 -10.47
C ILE A 28 0.00 8.92 -11.86
N PHE A 29 1.17 8.53 -12.36
CA PHE A 29 1.29 7.86 -13.65
C PHE A 29 0.46 6.58 -13.70
N LYS A 30 -0.31 6.41 -14.79
CA LYS A 30 -1.27 5.30 -15.00
C LYS A 30 -2.40 5.21 -13.95
N LEU A 31 -2.59 6.23 -13.12
CA LEU A 31 -3.70 6.30 -12.18
C LEU A 31 -4.96 6.82 -12.90
N PRO A 32 -6.05 6.04 -12.97
CA PRO A 32 -7.26 6.55 -13.61
C PRO A 32 -7.96 7.59 -12.73
N THR A 33 -8.59 8.58 -13.38
CA THR A 33 -9.16 9.77 -12.72
C THR A 33 -10.21 9.43 -11.66
N ARG A 34 -11.03 8.41 -11.89
CA ARG A 34 -12.11 8.02 -10.97
C ARG A 34 -11.53 7.54 -9.63
N GLU A 35 -10.55 6.66 -9.68
CA GLU A 35 -9.85 6.12 -8.52
C GLU A 35 -9.08 7.22 -7.80
N PHE A 36 -8.40 8.10 -8.54
CA PHE A 36 -7.73 9.28 -7.94
C PHE A 36 -8.70 10.17 -7.16
N GLN A 37 -9.87 10.47 -7.72
CA GLN A 37 -10.89 11.27 -7.03
C GLN A 37 -11.46 10.56 -5.79
N LEU A 38 -11.62 9.23 -5.85
CA LEU A 38 -12.02 8.45 -4.67
C LEU A 38 -10.94 8.49 -3.58
N ILE A 39 -9.66 8.40 -3.95
CA ILE A 39 -8.56 8.53 -3.00
C ILE A 39 -8.54 9.92 -2.38
N LYS A 40 -8.68 10.98 -3.17
CA LYS A 40 -8.78 12.36 -2.66
C LYS A 40 -9.94 12.53 -1.67
N LYS A 41 -11.10 11.95 -1.97
CA LYS A 41 -12.27 12.00 -1.06
C LYS A 41 -12.00 11.28 0.27
N LYS A 42 -11.25 10.18 0.24
CA LYS A 42 -10.86 9.45 1.46
C LYS A 42 -9.77 10.18 2.26
N LEU A 43 -8.98 11.02 1.62
CA LEU A 43 -7.92 11.84 2.21
C LEU A 43 -8.35 13.31 2.23
N SER A 44 -9.55 13.59 2.75
CA SER A 44 -10.14 14.93 2.79
C SER A 44 -9.27 15.96 3.51
N ASP A 45 -8.46 15.50 4.46
CA ASP A 45 -7.65 16.34 5.32
C ASP A 45 -6.36 16.83 4.63
N LEU A 46 -6.06 16.26 3.44
CA LEU A 46 -4.90 16.61 2.63
C LEU A 46 -5.33 17.39 1.39
N TYR A 47 -4.57 18.42 1.05
CA TYR A 47 -4.80 19.20 -0.16
C TYR A 47 -3.97 18.66 -1.33
N PHE A 48 -4.62 18.32 -2.45
CA PHE A 48 -3.97 17.70 -3.60
C PHE A 48 -3.96 18.64 -4.82
N LYS A 49 -2.78 19.02 -5.31
CA LYS A 49 -2.60 19.81 -6.54
C LYS A 49 -1.81 19.02 -7.58
N VAL A 50 -2.41 18.81 -8.75
CA VAL A 50 -1.70 18.22 -9.89
C VAL A 50 -0.92 19.31 -10.61
N VAL A 51 0.35 19.08 -10.87
CA VAL A 51 1.28 20.11 -11.35
C VAL A 51 2.10 19.60 -12.52
N LYS A 52 2.38 20.50 -13.48
CA LYS A 52 3.31 20.20 -14.58
C LYS A 52 4.74 20.38 -14.09
N LYS A 53 5.65 19.53 -14.57
CA LYS A 53 7.08 19.56 -14.23
C LYS A 53 7.70 20.96 -14.42
N SER A 54 7.42 21.62 -15.54
CA SER A 54 7.96 22.96 -15.83
C SER A 54 7.42 24.05 -14.90
N THR A 55 6.14 23.98 -14.52
CA THR A 55 5.54 24.93 -13.55
C THR A 55 6.11 24.73 -12.15
N LEU A 56 6.33 23.48 -11.74
CA LEU A 56 6.89 23.16 -10.44
C LEU A 56 8.33 23.68 -10.31
N ILE A 57 9.19 23.39 -11.29
CA ILE A 57 10.58 23.88 -11.32
C ILE A 57 10.63 25.42 -11.23
N HIS A 58 9.75 26.10 -11.95
CA HIS A 58 9.70 27.57 -11.92
C HIS A 58 9.26 28.11 -10.55
N ALA A 59 8.27 27.48 -9.92
CA ALA A 59 7.81 27.85 -8.59
C ALA A 59 8.87 27.59 -7.51
N LEU A 60 9.57 26.44 -7.56
CA LEU A 60 10.65 26.11 -6.63
C LEU A 60 11.79 27.14 -6.70
N LYS A 61 12.19 27.54 -7.92
CA LYS A 61 13.19 28.60 -8.13
C LYS A 61 12.77 29.95 -7.55
N LYS A 62 11.47 30.27 -7.59
CA LYS A 62 10.91 31.51 -7.02
C LYS A 62 10.79 31.51 -5.50
N VAL A 63 10.61 30.35 -4.86
CA VAL A 63 10.56 30.20 -3.40
C VAL A 63 11.96 30.41 -2.79
N GLY A 64 13.03 30.11 -3.54
CA GLY A 64 14.40 30.46 -3.16
C GLY A 64 15.01 29.61 -2.05
N ARG A 65 14.33 28.53 -1.60
CA ARG A 65 14.85 27.56 -0.64
C ARG A 65 15.76 26.56 -1.35
N GLU A 66 17.01 26.43 -0.91
CA GLU A 66 17.98 25.55 -1.56
C GLU A 66 17.67 24.07 -1.33
N GLU A 67 17.11 23.74 -0.17
CA GLU A 67 16.70 22.39 0.21
C GLU A 67 15.59 21.87 -0.71
N MET A 68 14.71 22.76 -1.17
CA MET A 68 13.65 22.43 -2.11
C MET A 68 14.17 22.19 -3.54
N LYS A 69 15.40 22.58 -3.88
CA LYS A 69 16.00 22.25 -5.18
C LYS A 69 16.28 20.75 -5.31
N GLU A 70 16.52 20.08 -4.18
CA GLU A 70 16.75 18.63 -4.16
C GLU A 70 15.52 17.82 -4.58
N ILE A 71 14.31 18.40 -4.48
CA ILE A 71 13.06 17.82 -5.00
C ILE A 71 13.17 17.52 -6.49
N GLU A 72 13.94 18.30 -7.26
CA GLU A 72 14.12 18.09 -8.69
C GLU A 72 14.67 16.70 -9.04
N LYS A 73 15.46 16.10 -8.13
CA LYS A 73 16.02 14.74 -8.28
C LYS A 73 14.94 13.65 -8.20
N TYR A 74 13.83 13.93 -7.54
CA TYR A 74 12.76 12.98 -7.23
C TYR A 74 11.48 13.22 -8.03
N LEU A 75 11.55 13.93 -9.17
CA LEU A 75 10.37 14.28 -9.95
C LEU A 75 9.89 13.12 -10.84
N PRO A 76 8.69 12.54 -10.58
CA PRO A 76 8.12 11.52 -11.45
C PRO A 76 7.59 12.07 -12.78
N GLN A 77 7.05 11.19 -13.63
CA GLN A 77 6.44 11.58 -14.91
C GLN A 77 5.19 12.44 -14.73
N GLN A 78 4.27 12.04 -13.85
CA GLN A 78 3.05 12.79 -13.57
C GLN A 78 3.01 13.16 -12.09
N ILE A 79 3.16 14.45 -11.81
CA ILE A 79 3.39 14.94 -10.44
C ILE A 79 2.08 15.42 -9.83
N CYS A 80 1.77 14.88 -8.66
CA CYS A 80 0.75 15.40 -7.76
C CYS A 80 1.43 15.81 -6.45
N LEU A 81 1.28 17.08 -6.08
CA LEU A 81 1.68 17.55 -4.76
C LEU A 81 0.55 17.32 -3.77
N VAL A 82 0.90 16.80 -2.62
CA VAL A 82 0.02 16.57 -1.48
C VAL A 82 0.50 17.43 -0.36
N PHE A 83 -0.33 18.34 0.09
CA PHE A 83 -0.03 19.25 1.18
C PHE A 83 -0.81 18.80 2.40
N GLY A 84 -0.17 18.75 3.55
CA GLY A 84 -0.80 18.32 4.79
C GLY A 84 -0.18 19.00 5.99
N ASP A 85 -0.95 19.03 7.06
CA ASP A 85 -0.52 19.49 8.37
C ASP A 85 -0.23 18.25 9.23
N GLY A 86 1.01 18.09 9.68
CA GLY A 86 1.41 16.93 10.47
C GLY A 86 2.87 16.53 10.26
N ASP A 87 3.13 15.25 10.47
CA ASP A 87 4.45 14.63 10.34
C ASP A 87 4.57 13.87 9.01
N ALA A 88 5.74 13.92 8.37
CA ALA A 88 5.99 13.27 7.08
C ALA A 88 5.65 11.77 7.09
N PHE A 89 6.02 11.05 8.14
CA PHE A 89 5.80 9.61 8.25
C PHE A 89 4.32 9.28 8.49
N LYS A 90 3.60 10.10 9.26
CA LYS A 90 2.16 9.97 9.43
C LYS A 90 1.41 10.13 8.10
N ILE A 91 1.74 11.19 7.35
CA ILE A 91 1.13 11.46 6.04
C ILE A 91 1.43 10.31 5.07
N TYR A 92 2.67 9.82 5.05
CA TYR A 92 3.04 8.64 4.25
C TYR A 92 2.19 7.41 4.61
N SER A 93 2.08 7.09 5.90
CA SER A 93 1.31 5.94 6.37
C SER A 93 -0.18 6.07 6.02
N GLN A 94 -0.75 7.27 6.17
CA GLN A 94 -2.13 7.56 5.80
C GLN A 94 -2.35 7.33 4.29
N ILE A 95 -1.50 7.89 3.44
CA ILE A 95 -1.62 7.74 1.98
C ILE A 95 -1.49 6.27 1.57
N ARG A 96 -0.52 5.54 2.14
CA ARG A 96 -0.26 4.13 1.79
C ARG A 96 -1.37 3.18 2.24
N ARG A 97 -2.00 3.44 3.38
CA ARG A 97 -3.15 2.65 3.88
C ARG A 97 -4.38 2.76 2.99
N ILE A 98 -4.56 3.89 2.31
CA ILE A 98 -5.70 4.09 1.43
C ILE A 98 -5.48 3.33 0.12
N LYS A 99 -6.17 2.19 0.03
CA LYS A 99 -6.30 1.42 -1.21
C LYS A 99 -7.72 1.58 -1.77
N VAL A 100 -7.81 1.75 -3.08
CA VAL A 100 -9.07 1.70 -3.83
C VAL A 100 -9.00 0.52 -4.78
N PHE A 101 -10.02 -0.31 -4.74
CA PHE A 101 -10.10 -1.49 -5.57
C PHE A 101 -10.88 -1.19 -6.84
N ARG A 102 -10.37 -1.64 -7.99
CA ARG A 102 -11.03 -1.52 -9.29
C ARG A 102 -11.12 -2.88 -9.99
N TYR A 103 -12.00 -2.94 -10.99
CA TYR A 103 -12.09 -4.09 -11.87
C TYR A 103 -10.81 -4.22 -12.69
N ALA A 104 -10.36 -5.45 -12.88
CA ALA A 104 -9.25 -5.75 -13.77
C ALA A 104 -9.62 -5.41 -15.22
N LYS A 105 -8.67 -4.81 -15.94
CA LYS A 105 -8.73 -4.64 -17.39
C LYS A 105 -7.82 -5.68 -18.06
N PRO A 106 -8.10 -6.06 -19.31
CA PRO A 106 -7.20 -6.92 -20.07
C PRO A 106 -5.80 -6.32 -20.11
N GLY A 107 -4.79 -7.12 -19.74
CA GLY A 107 -3.39 -6.69 -19.71
C GLY A 107 -2.95 -5.95 -18.44
N ASP A 108 -3.84 -5.70 -17.47
CA ASP A 108 -3.42 -5.27 -16.13
C ASP A 108 -2.52 -6.36 -15.51
N VAL A 109 -1.49 -5.93 -14.76
CA VAL A 109 -0.62 -6.83 -14.01
C VAL A 109 -1.18 -6.96 -12.59
N ALA A 110 -1.33 -8.19 -12.11
CA ALA A 110 -1.82 -8.45 -10.76
C ALA A 110 -0.75 -8.09 -9.71
N GLU A 111 -1.04 -7.16 -8.80
CA GLU A 111 -0.13 -6.81 -7.68
C GLU A 111 -0.07 -7.91 -6.61
N ASP A 112 -1.17 -8.66 -6.46
CA ASP A 112 -1.36 -9.77 -5.54
C ASP A 112 -2.13 -10.90 -6.24
N ASP A 113 -2.15 -12.08 -5.63
CA ASP A 113 -2.85 -13.26 -6.16
C ASP A 113 -4.36 -13.01 -6.26
N ILE A 114 -4.92 -13.24 -7.45
CA ILE A 114 -6.35 -13.08 -7.70
C ILE A 114 -7.03 -14.43 -7.52
N ILE A 115 -7.83 -14.55 -6.46
CA ILE A 115 -8.58 -15.76 -6.13
C ILE A 115 -10.07 -15.49 -6.30
N VAL A 116 -10.77 -16.42 -6.96
CA VAL A 116 -12.22 -16.46 -6.98
C VAL A 116 -12.68 -17.53 -6.00
N PHE A 117 -13.38 -17.12 -4.95
CA PHE A 117 -13.86 -18.00 -3.90
C PHE A 117 -15.09 -18.80 -4.35
N ALA A 118 -15.24 -20.00 -3.78
CA ALA A 118 -16.40 -20.85 -3.95
C ALA A 118 -17.65 -20.21 -3.37
N GLY A 119 -18.78 -20.42 -4.03
CA GLY A 119 -20.07 -19.93 -3.55
C GLY A 119 -21.07 -19.59 -4.66
N PRO A 120 -22.33 -19.37 -4.28
CA PRO A 120 -23.39 -18.99 -5.21
C PRO A 120 -23.16 -17.56 -5.73
N THR A 121 -23.32 -17.37 -7.04
CA THR A 121 -23.23 -16.06 -7.68
C THR A 121 -24.63 -15.48 -7.95
N LYS A 122 -24.69 -14.20 -8.34
CA LYS A 122 -25.95 -13.54 -8.74
C LYS A 122 -26.30 -13.76 -10.22
N LEU A 123 -25.58 -14.62 -10.92
CA LEU A 123 -25.68 -14.77 -12.37
C LEU A 123 -26.67 -15.89 -12.73
N LYS A 124 -27.58 -15.61 -13.67
CA LYS A 124 -28.52 -16.59 -14.19
C LYS A 124 -27.83 -17.59 -15.12
N PRO A 125 -28.29 -18.85 -15.19
CA PRO A 125 -27.79 -19.85 -16.13
C PRO A 125 -27.94 -19.35 -17.57
N GLY A 126 -26.89 -19.49 -18.37
CA GLY A 126 -26.84 -18.96 -19.74
C GLY A 126 -25.46 -19.15 -20.37
N PRO A 127 -25.12 -18.41 -21.45
CA PRO A 127 -23.83 -18.53 -22.14
C PRO A 127 -22.63 -18.21 -21.23
N VAL A 128 -22.89 -17.55 -20.10
CA VAL A 128 -21.91 -17.24 -19.06
C VAL A 128 -21.18 -18.50 -18.55
N ILE A 129 -21.84 -19.67 -18.50
CA ILE A 129 -21.19 -20.94 -18.08
C ILE A 129 -20.00 -21.28 -18.99
N SER A 130 -20.12 -21.05 -20.30
CA SER A 130 -19.02 -21.28 -21.25
C SER A 130 -17.85 -20.32 -21.04
N GLU A 131 -18.11 -19.10 -20.55
CA GLU A 131 -17.06 -18.14 -20.21
C GLU A 131 -16.27 -18.59 -18.97
N PHE A 132 -16.95 -19.08 -17.93
CA PHE A 132 -16.29 -19.66 -16.73
C PHE A 132 -15.36 -20.82 -17.10
N ALA A 133 -15.78 -21.69 -18.02
CA ALA A 133 -14.92 -22.74 -18.55
C ALA A 133 -13.69 -22.18 -19.28
N LYS A 134 -13.83 -21.13 -20.11
CA LYS A 134 -12.71 -20.45 -20.78
C LYS A 134 -11.73 -19.80 -19.81
N ALA A 135 -12.20 -19.28 -18.68
CA ALA A 135 -11.36 -18.74 -17.61
C ALA A 135 -10.80 -19.79 -16.66
N LYS A 136 -11.01 -21.10 -16.92
CA LYS A 136 -10.59 -22.23 -16.07
C LYS A 136 -11.18 -22.17 -14.66
N ILE A 137 -12.33 -21.53 -14.47
CA ILE A 137 -13.04 -21.47 -13.19
C ILE A 137 -14.13 -22.55 -13.20
N PRO A 138 -14.07 -23.54 -12.29
CA PRO A 138 -15.07 -24.60 -12.21
C PRO A 138 -16.37 -24.04 -11.64
N ALA A 139 -17.35 -23.83 -12.51
CA ALA A 139 -18.68 -23.36 -12.14
C ALA A 139 -19.76 -24.37 -12.53
N GLY A 140 -20.85 -24.40 -11.78
CA GLY A 140 -22.04 -25.23 -12.03
C GLY A 140 -23.33 -24.45 -11.80
N VAL A 141 -24.47 -25.03 -12.18
CA VAL A 141 -25.78 -24.48 -11.85
C VAL A 141 -26.24 -25.08 -10.53
N GLU A 142 -26.49 -24.23 -9.54
CA GLU A 142 -27.02 -24.61 -8.23
C GLU A 142 -28.22 -23.72 -7.91
N LYS A 143 -29.37 -24.32 -7.55
CA LYS A 143 -30.60 -23.58 -7.17
C LYS A 143 -31.02 -22.48 -8.17
N GLY A 144 -30.81 -22.73 -9.47
CA GLY A 144 -31.17 -21.78 -10.53
C GLY A 144 -30.23 -20.59 -10.72
N VAL A 145 -29.05 -20.58 -10.06
CA VAL A 145 -27.98 -19.61 -10.26
C VAL A 145 -26.65 -20.30 -10.56
N ILE A 146 -25.69 -19.58 -11.15
CA ILE A 146 -24.34 -20.12 -11.34
C ILE A 146 -23.60 -20.06 -10.00
N ALA A 147 -22.94 -21.14 -9.60
CA ALA A 147 -22.11 -21.22 -8.40
C ALA A 147 -20.69 -21.68 -8.76
N VAL A 148 -19.69 -21.08 -8.10
CA VAL A 148 -18.29 -21.51 -8.20
C VAL A 148 -18.08 -22.69 -7.25
N LYS A 149 -17.59 -23.82 -7.77
CA LYS A 149 -17.50 -25.08 -7.02
C LYS A 149 -16.33 -25.13 -6.04
N LYS A 150 -15.23 -24.46 -6.35
CA LYS A 150 -14.02 -24.43 -5.52
C LYS A 150 -13.25 -23.13 -5.69
N ASP A 151 -12.55 -22.74 -4.63
CA ASP A 151 -11.60 -21.63 -4.66
C ASP A 151 -10.57 -21.88 -5.75
N THR A 152 -10.45 -20.92 -6.66
CA THR A 152 -9.58 -21.04 -7.82
C THR A 152 -8.73 -19.79 -7.96
N LEU A 153 -7.42 -19.98 -7.95
CA LEU A 153 -6.44 -18.95 -8.29
C LEU A 153 -6.50 -18.72 -9.80
N VAL A 154 -6.98 -17.54 -10.21
CA VAL A 154 -7.17 -17.22 -11.64
C VAL A 154 -5.95 -16.52 -12.24
N THR A 155 -5.20 -15.76 -11.44
CA THR A 155 -4.00 -15.05 -11.89
C THR A 155 -3.04 -14.92 -10.71
N LYS A 156 -1.78 -15.30 -10.91
CA LYS A 156 -0.74 -15.12 -9.88
C LYS A 156 -0.25 -13.69 -9.85
N LYS A 157 0.32 -13.29 -8.71
CA LYS A 157 1.07 -12.05 -8.57
C LYS A 157 2.12 -11.91 -9.68
N GLY A 158 2.12 -10.76 -10.35
CA GLY A 158 3.01 -10.43 -11.46
C GLY A 158 2.55 -10.92 -12.84
N GLU A 159 1.49 -11.73 -12.93
CA GLU A 159 0.94 -12.16 -14.21
C GLU A 159 -0.05 -11.15 -14.78
N LYS A 160 -0.18 -11.15 -16.11
CA LYS A 160 -1.16 -10.31 -16.82
C LYS A 160 -2.53 -10.96 -16.79
N VAL A 161 -3.55 -10.17 -16.47
CA VAL A 161 -4.94 -10.61 -16.49
C VAL A 161 -5.40 -10.78 -17.95
N SER A 162 -5.87 -11.98 -18.29
CA SER A 162 -6.43 -12.28 -19.60
C SER A 162 -7.81 -11.64 -19.78
N GLU A 163 -8.24 -11.45 -21.03
CA GLU A 163 -9.53 -10.86 -21.35
C GLU A 163 -10.72 -11.67 -20.79
N ALA A 164 -10.64 -13.01 -20.89
CA ALA A 164 -11.65 -13.91 -20.36
C ALA A 164 -11.79 -13.80 -18.82
N ILE A 165 -10.66 -13.69 -18.11
CA ILE A 165 -10.66 -13.55 -16.65
C ILE A 165 -11.20 -12.18 -16.24
N ALA A 166 -10.78 -11.10 -16.91
CA ALA A 166 -11.26 -9.74 -16.64
C ALA A 166 -12.78 -9.61 -16.82
N ALA A 167 -13.34 -10.20 -17.88
CA ALA A 167 -14.77 -10.19 -18.15
C ALA A 167 -15.58 -10.85 -17.02
N ILE A 168 -15.12 -12.00 -16.53
CA ILE A 168 -15.80 -12.75 -15.47
C ILE A 168 -15.69 -12.06 -14.13
N LEU A 169 -14.50 -11.57 -13.76
CA LEU A 169 -14.30 -10.82 -12.52
C LEU A 169 -15.26 -9.61 -12.46
N ARG A 170 -15.48 -8.93 -13.59
CA ARG A 170 -16.44 -7.84 -13.69
C ARG A 170 -17.89 -8.30 -13.51
N LYS A 171 -18.28 -9.45 -14.08
CA LYS A 171 -19.62 -10.04 -13.90
C LYS A 171 -19.86 -10.54 -12.47
N LEU A 172 -18.82 -11.04 -11.81
CA LEU A 172 -18.83 -11.47 -10.41
C LEU A 172 -18.77 -10.29 -9.41
N ASP A 173 -18.66 -9.05 -9.90
CA ASP A 173 -18.44 -7.86 -9.10
C ASP A 173 -17.17 -7.90 -8.20
N VAL A 174 -16.16 -8.67 -8.64
CA VAL A 174 -14.88 -8.79 -7.94
C VAL A 174 -13.92 -7.70 -8.46
N LYS A 175 -13.35 -6.92 -7.55
CA LYS A 175 -12.40 -5.83 -7.84
C LYS A 175 -11.01 -6.20 -7.32
N PRO A 176 -10.21 -6.97 -8.07
CA PRO A 176 -8.98 -7.52 -7.54
C PRO A 176 -7.78 -6.59 -7.68
N ILE A 177 -7.85 -5.54 -8.50
CA ILE A 177 -6.74 -4.62 -8.70
C ILE A 177 -6.81 -3.55 -7.61
N SER A 178 -5.86 -3.58 -6.69
CA SER A 178 -5.59 -2.47 -5.78
C SER A 178 -4.94 -1.33 -6.53
N VAL A 179 -5.37 -0.12 -6.19
CA VAL A 179 -4.79 1.12 -6.65
C VAL A 179 -4.49 1.97 -5.42
N SER A 180 -3.23 2.39 -5.31
CA SER A 180 -2.75 3.28 -4.25
C SER A 180 -1.94 4.42 -4.86
N LEU A 181 -1.75 5.49 -4.10
CA LEU A 181 -0.88 6.59 -4.52
C LEU A 181 0.58 6.22 -4.27
N ASN A 182 1.42 6.36 -5.30
CA ASN A 182 2.84 6.10 -5.16
C ASN A 182 3.55 7.37 -4.66
N VAL A 183 3.85 7.43 -3.36
CA VAL A 183 4.63 8.52 -2.77
C VAL A 183 6.10 8.33 -3.14
N VAL A 184 6.71 9.32 -3.79
CA VAL A 184 8.12 9.29 -4.21
C VAL A 184 9.01 9.87 -3.12
N ALA A 185 8.62 11.00 -2.57
CA ALA A 185 9.32 11.67 -1.49
C ALA A 185 8.37 12.59 -0.73
N ILE A 186 8.71 12.91 0.52
CA ILE A 186 8.01 13.94 1.31
C ILE A 186 9.05 14.94 1.78
N TYR A 187 8.78 16.22 1.55
CA TYR A 187 9.52 17.33 2.11
C TYR A 187 8.87 17.77 3.42
N GLU A 188 9.66 18.00 4.47
CA GLU A 188 9.24 18.53 5.75
C GLU A 188 10.36 19.41 6.33
N ASP A 189 10.06 20.70 6.56
CA ASP A 189 10.95 21.67 7.24
C ASP A 189 12.43 21.63 6.79
N GLY A 190 12.67 21.57 5.48
CA GLY A 190 14.02 21.61 4.90
C GLY A 190 14.67 20.23 4.73
N ARG A 191 13.99 19.15 5.09
CA ARG A 191 14.43 17.78 4.87
C ARG A 191 13.57 17.09 3.83
N ILE A 192 14.20 16.27 3.00
CA ILE A 192 13.51 15.40 2.05
C ILE A 192 13.66 13.97 2.53
N TYR A 193 12.53 13.32 2.78
CA TYR A 193 12.46 11.90 3.07
C TYR A 193 12.08 11.16 1.79
N PRO A 194 13.01 10.42 1.18
CA PRO A 194 12.69 9.57 0.04
C PRO A 194 11.85 8.38 0.49
N LYS A 195 11.19 7.71 -0.47
CA LYS A 195 10.31 6.57 -0.22
C LYS A 195 10.96 5.49 0.65
N GLU A 196 12.24 5.17 0.41
CA GLU A 196 12.97 4.14 1.14
C GLU A 196 13.10 4.47 2.63
N THR A 197 13.27 5.75 2.97
CA THR A 197 13.31 6.20 4.37
C THR A 197 11.91 6.17 5.00
N LEU A 198 10.88 6.56 4.25
CA LEU A 198 9.50 6.57 4.73
C LEU A 198 8.95 5.16 4.99
N GLU A 199 9.38 4.16 4.19
CA GLU A 199 9.01 2.75 4.35
C GLU A 199 9.51 2.15 5.66
N LEU A 200 10.58 2.69 6.25
CA LEU A 200 11.14 2.19 7.50
C LEU A 200 10.14 2.23 8.67
N VAL A 201 9.12 3.09 8.62
CA VAL A 201 8.07 3.18 9.64
C VAL A 201 7.34 1.86 9.86
N GLU A 202 7.22 1.03 8.82
CA GLU A 202 6.59 -0.29 8.94
C GLU A 202 7.56 -1.36 9.43
N ILE A 203 8.85 -1.20 9.13
CA ILE A 203 9.90 -2.18 9.44
C ILE A 203 10.36 -2.05 10.89
N TYR A 204 10.48 -0.83 11.41
CA TYR A 204 11.01 -0.59 12.75
C TYR A 204 10.19 -1.24 13.88
N PRO A 205 8.84 -1.20 13.87
CA PRO A 205 8.05 -1.88 14.90
C PRO A 205 8.29 -3.39 14.96
N GLU A 206 8.44 -4.04 13.80
CA GLU A 206 8.74 -5.47 13.74
C GLU A 206 10.16 -5.77 14.22
N LYS A 207 11.16 -5.00 13.75
CA LYS A 207 12.54 -5.12 14.21
C LYS A 207 12.70 -4.87 15.71
N LEU A 208 11.93 -3.95 16.28
CA LEU A 208 11.97 -3.66 17.72
C LEU A 208 11.40 -4.83 18.52
N LYS A 209 10.30 -5.43 18.04
CA LYS A 209 9.73 -6.66 18.64
C LYS A 209 10.72 -7.81 18.55
N GLU A 210 11.35 -8.01 17.40
CA GLU A 210 12.36 -9.04 17.19
C GLU A 210 13.58 -8.84 18.11
N ALA A 211 14.10 -7.62 18.19
CA ALA A 211 15.21 -7.28 19.08
C ALA A 211 14.88 -7.56 20.55
N TYR A 212 13.66 -7.22 20.98
CA TYR A 212 13.19 -7.53 22.34
C TYR A 212 13.10 -9.05 22.57
N GLN A 213 12.53 -9.80 21.62
CA GLN A 213 12.47 -11.27 21.72
C GLN A 213 13.85 -11.91 21.76
N ASN A 214 14.79 -11.43 20.96
CA ASN A 214 16.17 -11.91 20.94
C ASN A 214 16.88 -11.62 22.26
N ALA A 215 16.73 -10.41 22.80
CA ALA A 215 17.29 -10.04 24.10
C ALA A 215 16.70 -10.88 25.24
N LEU A 216 15.38 -11.10 25.23
CA LEU A 216 14.69 -11.94 26.21
C LEU A 216 15.18 -13.40 26.14
N THR A 217 15.29 -13.93 24.92
CA THR A 217 15.76 -15.31 24.66
C THR A 217 17.20 -15.49 25.13
N LEU A 218 18.09 -14.55 24.79
CA LEU A 218 19.47 -14.56 25.26
C LEU A 218 19.52 -14.58 26.78
N SER A 219 18.78 -13.67 27.43
CA SER A 219 18.73 -13.55 28.89
C SER A 219 18.23 -14.82 29.57
N ILE A 220 17.23 -15.50 29.01
CA ILE A 220 16.72 -16.80 29.52
C ILE A 220 17.73 -17.93 29.32
N ASN A 221 18.50 -17.90 28.23
CA ASN A 221 19.47 -18.96 27.93
C ASN A 221 20.73 -18.86 28.79
N ILE A 222 21.21 -17.65 29.08
CA ILE A 222 22.32 -17.43 30.03
C ILE A 222 21.87 -17.48 31.50
N CYS A 223 20.60 -17.75 31.77
CA CYS A 223 20.00 -17.76 33.10
C CYS A 223 20.18 -16.45 33.87
N PHE A 224 20.27 -15.31 33.18
CA PHE A 224 20.43 -14.01 33.81
C PHE A 224 19.06 -13.47 34.23
N PRO A 225 18.78 -13.30 35.53
CA PRO A 225 17.45 -12.92 36.00
C PRO A 225 17.15 -11.44 35.78
N THR A 226 16.04 -11.17 35.11
CA THR A 226 15.46 -9.85 34.92
C THR A 226 14.01 -9.85 35.41
N LYS A 227 13.45 -8.66 35.68
CA LYS A 227 12.05 -8.51 36.12
C LYS A 227 11.06 -9.14 35.13
N GLU A 228 11.40 -9.09 33.85
CA GLU A 228 10.57 -9.58 32.76
C GLU A 228 10.69 -11.09 32.57
N ASN A 229 11.85 -11.70 32.90
CA ASN A 229 12.12 -13.09 32.59
C ASN A 229 12.05 -14.08 33.76
N ILE A 230 11.99 -13.60 35.01
CA ILE A 230 12.12 -14.44 36.21
C ILE A 230 11.07 -15.56 36.25
N LYS A 231 9.84 -15.27 35.82
CA LYS A 231 8.76 -16.25 35.73
C LYS A 231 9.09 -17.36 34.73
N TYR A 232 9.65 -17.00 33.57
CA TYR A 232 10.05 -17.98 32.55
C TYR A 232 11.21 -18.85 33.02
N LEU A 233 12.17 -18.28 33.76
CA LEU A 233 13.27 -19.03 34.35
C LEU A 233 12.79 -20.07 35.38
N LEU A 234 11.85 -19.70 36.26
CA LEU A 234 11.27 -20.62 37.24
C LEU A 234 10.51 -21.78 36.58
N ILE A 235 9.71 -21.48 35.56
CA ILE A 235 9.00 -22.51 34.78
C ILE A 235 9.99 -23.45 34.08
N LYS A 236 11.04 -22.89 33.46
CA LYS A 236 12.10 -23.65 32.79
C LYS A 236 12.81 -24.58 33.79
N ALA A 237 13.18 -24.08 34.96
CA ALA A 237 13.81 -24.87 36.02
C ALA A 237 12.91 -26.02 36.49
N TYR A 238 11.61 -25.75 36.73
CA TYR A 238 10.64 -26.78 37.12
C TYR A 238 10.49 -27.87 36.05
N GLN A 239 10.40 -27.48 34.77
CA GLN A 239 10.32 -28.43 33.65
C GLN A 239 11.57 -29.31 33.55
N HIS A 240 12.77 -28.74 33.74
CA HIS A 240 14.01 -29.51 33.77
C HIS A 240 14.06 -30.51 34.92
N ALA A 241 13.62 -30.11 36.12
CA ALA A 241 13.57 -31.00 37.28
C ALA A 241 12.62 -32.20 37.02
N LYS A 242 11.41 -31.93 36.50
CA LYS A 242 10.44 -32.98 36.16
C LYS A 242 10.95 -33.91 35.03
N ALA A 243 11.65 -33.35 34.04
CA ALA A 243 12.25 -34.16 32.98
C ALA A 243 13.36 -35.07 33.50
N LEU A 244 14.15 -34.63 34.48
CA LEU A 244 15.16 -35.48 35.13
C LEU A 244 14.52 -36.59 35.97
N GLU A 245 13.47 -36.27 36.75
CA GLU A 245 12.71 -37.25 37.52
C GLU A 245 12.21 -38.40 36.63
N SER A 246 11.60 -38.07 35.48
CA SER A 246 11.12 -39.08 34.53
C SER A 246 12.20 -39.97 33.91
N LYS A 247 13.46 -39.54 33.89
CA LYS A 247 14.59 -40.31 33.35
C LYS A 247 15.26 -41.21 34.39
N ILE A 248 15.13 -40.87 35.67
CA ILE A 248 15.73 -41.62 36.78
C ILE A 248 14.71 -42.61 37.37
N GLY A 249 13.41 -42.33 37.27
CA GLY A 249 12.33 -43.19 37.76
C GLY A 249 11.89 -44.31 36.81
N GLY A 250 12.82 -44.95 36.10
CA GLY A 250 12.60 -46.13 35.25
C GLY A 250 13.45 -47.31 35.69
#